data_AF-A0A7H4MPB8-F1
#
_entry.id   AF-A0A7H4MPB8-F1
#
_cell.length_a   1.000
_cell.length_b   1.000
_cell.length_c   1.000
_cell.angle_alpha   90.00
_cell.angle_beta   90.00
_cell.angle_gamma   90.00
#
_symmetry.space_group_name_H-M   'P 1'
#
loop_
_entity.id
_entity.type
_entity.pdbx_description
1 polymer ?
#
loop_
_entity_poly.entity_id
_entity_poly.type
_entity_poly.pdbx_seq_one_letter_code
_entity_poly.pdbx_strand_id
1 'polypeptide(L)'
;MTHIMSYASAQREKGGRYVFLVKSATSETWWPEDADHVCFIRGRIGFDLPTWFKPADDKQKPTSAFFAGAIVVFDKSWRGERFSYIDRVALEAKGRASMALAQYAVG
;
A
#
# COMPACT_ATOMS: atom_id res chain seq x y z
N MET A 1 -3.97 7.98 10.65
CA MET A 1 -4.11 7.79 9.19
C MET A 1 -5.00 8.85 8.54
N THR A 2 -6.08 9.29 9.19
CA THR A 2 -7.01 10.32 8.69
C THR A 2 -6.31 11.55 8.12
N HIS A 3 -5.41 12.20 8.88
CA HIS A 3 -4.70 13.40 8.40
C HIS A 3 -3.86 13.17 7.14
N ILE A 4 -3.23 12.00 7.00
CA ILE A 4 -2.42 11.64 5.82
C ILE A 4 -3.33 11.53 4.59
N MET A 5 -4.46 10.83 4.72
CA MET A 5 -5.41 10.63 3.63
C MET A 5 -6.12 11.93 3.24
N SER A 6 -6.53 12.75 4.22
CA SER A 6 -7.10 14.07 3.95
C SER A 6 -6.13 14.99 3.23
N TYR A 7 -4.84 14.98 3.63
CA TYR A 7 -3.82 15.75 2.93
C TYR A 7 -3.59 15.24 1.51
N ALA A 8 -3.49 13.92 1.32
CA ALA A 8 -3.34 13.31 0.00
C ALA A 8 -4.50 13.69 -0.95
N SER A 9 -5.74 13.66 -0.45
CA SER A 9 -6.93 14.12 -1.16
C SER A 9 -6.83 15.61 -1.54
N ALA A 10 -6.45 16.48 -0.59
CA ALA A 10 -6.28 17.90 -0.87
C ALA A 10 -5.19 18.19 -1.91
N GLN A 11 -4.10 17.41 -1.92
CA GLN A 11 -3.06 17.53 -2.94
C GLN A 11 -3.47 16.95 -4.28
N ARG A 12 -4.25 15.86 -4.29
CA ARG A 12 -4.87 15.32 -5.51
C ARG A 12 -5.71 16.36 -6.23
N GLU A 13 -6.48 17.18 -5.51
CA GLU A 13 -7.25 18.27 -6.13
C GLU A 13 -6.36 19.33 -6.81
N LYS A 14 -5.11 19.47 -6.37
CA LYS A 14 -4.10 20.34 -6.97
C LYS A 14 -3.31 19.66 -8.10
N GLY A 15 -3.68 18.44 -8.49
CA GLY A 15 -3.00 17.66 -9.53
C GLY A 15 -1.88 16.75 -9.01
N GLY A 16 -1.71 16.63 -7.69
CA GLY A 16 -0.78 15.69 -7.09
C GLY A 16 -1.18 14.23 -7.39
N ARG A 17 -0.18 13.37 -7.56
CA ARG A 17 -0.36 11.94 -7.83
C ARG A 17 0.32 11.12 -6.74
N TYR A 18 -0.45 10.26 -6.09
CA TYR A 18 0.03 9.50 -4.93
C TYR A 18 -0.44 8.04 -5.01
N VAL A 19 0.42 7.16 -4.51
CA VAL A 19 0.12 5.73 -4.35
C VAL A 19 0.42 5.36 -2.90
N PHE A 20 -0.52 4.68 -2.24
CA PHE A 20 -0.36 4.19 -0.89
C PHE A 20 -0.61 2.69 -0.83
N LEU A 21 0.19 1.98 -0.04
CA LEU A 21 -0.11 0.63 0.42
C LEU A 21 -0.70 0.75 1.83
N VAL A 22 -1.97 0.39 2.00
CA VAL A 22 -2.69 0.52 3.27
C VAL A 22 -3.31 -0.79 3.69
N LYS A 23 -3.64 -0.89 4.98
CA LYS A 23 -4.54 -1.94 5.44
C LYS A 23 -5.92 -1.72 4.80
N SER A 24 -6.49 -2.78 4.25
CA SER A 24 -7.87 -2.79 3.77
C SER A 24 -8.80 -2.75 4.99
N ALA A 25 -9.34 -1.57 5.28
CA ALA A 25 -10.15 -1.33 6.46
C ALA A 25 -11.29 -0.36 6.13
N THR A 26 -12.23 -0.82 5.29
CA THR A 26 -13.33 0.00 4.75
C THR A 26 -14.31 0.51 5.80
N SER A 27 -14.27 -0.03 7.01
CA SER A 27 -15.06 0.47 8.16
C SER A 27 -14.41 1.65 8.88
N GLU A 28 -13.14 1.94 8.59
CA GLU A 28 -12.39 2.99 9.28
C GLU A 28 -12.66 4.37 8.67
N THR A 29 -12.71 5.40 9.50
CA THR A 29 -12.99 6.78 9.07
C THR A 29 -11.93 7.40 8.17
N TRP A 30 -10.73 6.80 8.13
CA TRP A 30 -9.63 7.23 7.28
C TRP A 30 -9.59 6.51 5.93
N TRP A 31 -10.48 5.54 5.70
CA TRP A 31 -10.54 4.83 4.44
C TRP A 31 -10.81 5.82 3.28
N PRO A 32 -9.98 5.83 2.23
CA PRO A 32 -10.06 6.85 1.19
C PRO A 32 -11.11 6.53 0.14
N GLU A 33 -12.37 6.83 0.45
CA GLU A 33 -13.52 6.65 -0.45
C GLU A 33 -13.37 7.43 -1.77
N ASP A 34 -12.62 8.53 -1.75
CA ASP A 34 -12.40 9.46 -2.85
C ASP A 34 -11.16 9.15 -3.71
N ALA A 35 -10.47 8.03 -3.46
CA ALA A 35 -9.39 7.57 -4.32
C ALA A 35 -9.85 7.44 -5.79
N ASP A 36 -8.92 7.40 -6.75
CA ASP A 36 -9.27 7.14 -8.15
C ASP A 36 -9.23 5.65 -8.48
N HIS A 37 -8.36 4.91 -7.78
CA HIS A 37 -8.26 3.46 -7.90
C HIS A 37 -8.01 2.83 -6.54
N VAL A 38 -8.66 1.71 -6.27
CA VAL A 38 -8.32 0.82 -5.16
C VAL A 38 -8.14 -0.59 -5.70
N CYS A 39 -6.92 -1.12 -5.58
CA CYS A 39 -6.59 -2.50 -5.88
C CYS A 39 -6.48 -3.30 -4.59
N PHE A 40 -7.43 -4.20 -4.34
CA PHE A 40 -7.38 -5.09 -3.19
C PHE A 40 -6.38 -6.22 -3.42
N ILE A 41 -5.57 -6.53 -2.41
CA ILE A 41 -4.58 -7.60 -2.51
C ILE A 41 -5.18 -8.88 -1.94
N ARG A 42 -5.28 -9.92 -2.76
CA ARG A 42 -5.66 -11.27 -2.32
C ARG A 42 -4.46 -11.94 -1.65
N GLY A 43 -4.68 -12.41 -0.43
CA GLY A 43 -3.64 -12.92 0.44
C GLY A 43 -3.20 -11.89 1.49
N ARG A 44 -2.47 -12.36 2.50
CA ARG A 44 -2.03 -11.50 3.61
C ARG A 44 -0.64 -10.93 3.34
N ILE A 45 -0.48 -9.64 3.58
CA ILE A 45 0.81 -8.96 3.52
C ILE A 45 1.43 -8.96 4.91
N GLY A 46 2.70 -9.36 4.99
CA GLY A 46 3.55 -9.22 6.16
C GLY A 46 4.75 -8.36 5.80
N PHE A 47 5.38 -7.79 6.80
CA PHE A 47 6.65 -7.08 6.66
C PHE A 47 7.71 -7.75 7.51
N ASP A 48 8.93 -7.76 6.99
CA ASP A 48 10.07 -8.18 7.79
C ASP A 48 10.27 -7.20 8.95
N LEU A 49 10.61 -7.77 10.10
CA LEU A 49 10.95 -6.98 11.27
C LEU A 49 12.23 -6.20 11.00
N PRO A 50 12.25 -4.87 11.18
CA PRO A 50 13.49 -4.12 11.05
C PRO A 50 14.57 -4.63 12.01
N THR A 51 15.82 -4.65 11.55
CA THR A 51 16.98 -5.17 12.31
C THR A 51 17.25 -4.42 13.61
N TRP A 52 16.80 -3.18 13.71
CA TRP A 52 16.93 -2.35 14.92
C TRP A 52 15.83 -2.59 15.96
N PHE A 53 14.77 -3.35 15.63
CA PHE A 53 13.73 -3.68 16.60
C PHE A 53 14.25 -4.73 17.59
N LYS A 54 14.28 -4.36 18.88
CA LYS A 54 14.59 -5.25 19.98
C LYS A 54 13.35 -5.34 20.89
N PRO A 55 12.67 -6.50 20.97
CA PRO A 55 11.52 -6.64 21.85
C PRO A 55 11.95 -6.51 23.32
N ALA A 56 11.15 -5.83 24.15
CA ALA A 56 11.42 -5.73 25.58
C ALA A 56 11.10 -7.03 26.33
N ASP A 57 10.13 -7.80 25.82
CA ASP A 57 9.70 -9.09 26.36
C ASP A 57 9.10 -10.00 25.27
N ASP A 58 8.75 -11.23 25.65
CA ASP A 58 8.16 -12.21 24.74
C ASP A 58 6.78 -11.81 24.19
N LYS A 59 6.06 -10.88 24.85
CA LYS A 59 4.75 -10.39 24.37
C LYS A 59 4.91 -9.37 23.25
N GLN A 60 6.06 -8.70 23.19
CA GLN A 60 6.42 -7.76 22.13
C GLN A 60 7.10 -8.44 20.92
N LYS A 61 7.33 -9.76 20.97
CA LYS A 61 7.76 -10.50 19.78
C LYS A 61 6.69 -10.34 18.70
N PRO A 62 7.02 -9.82 17.51
CA PRO A 62 6.05 -9.67 16.44
C PRO A 62 5.59 -11.07 16.05
N THR A 63 4.33 -11.37 16.30
CA THR A 63 3.63 -12.36 15.49
C THR A 63 3.49 -11.72 14.12
N SER A 64 3.95 -12.38 13.07
CA SER A 64 3.90 -11.88 11.69
C SER A 64 2.50 -11.33 11.39
N ALA A 65 2.34 -10.00 11.50
CA ALA A 65 1.03 -9.36 11.52
C ALA A 65 0.56 -9.28 10.08
N PHE A 66 -0.06 -10.37 9.65
CA PHE A 66 -0.61 -10.57 8.33
C PHE A 66 -1.92 -9.80 8.20
N PHE A 67 -1.92 -8.71 7.44
CA PHE A 67 -3.13 -7.91 7.20
C PHE A 67 -3.62 -8.04 5.76
N ALA A 68 -4.93 -7.85 5.56
CA ALA A 68 -5.47 -7.66 4.22
C ALA A 68 -5.05 -6.26 3.74
N GLY A 69 -4.39 -6.18 2.59
CA GLY A 69 -3.83 -4.93 2.06
C GLY A 69 -4.60 -4.41 0.85
N ALA A 70 -4.51 -3.11 0.59
CA ALA A 70 -4.98 -2.48 -0.63
C ALA A 70 -3.96 -1.44 -1.12
N ILE A 71 -3.83 -1.33 -2.44
CA ILE A 71 -3.10 -0.26 -3.11
C ILE A 71 -4.12 0.81 -3.48
N VAL A 72 -3.94 2.01 -2.96
CA VAL A 72 -4.81 3.16 -3.20
C VAL A 72 -4.07 4.16 -4.06
N VAL A 73 -4.69 4.57 -5.17
CA VAL A 73 -4.16 5.59 -6.08
C VAL A 73 -5.02 6.83 -6.04
N PHE A 74 -4.37 7.97 -5.86
CA PHE A 74 -4.92 9.30 -6.03
C PHE A 74 -4.26 9.92 -7.27
N ASP A 75 -4.97 9.94 -8.38
CA ASP A 75 -4.58 10.56 -9.65
C ASP A 75 -5.84 10.87 -10.48
N LYS A 76 -6.22 12.15 -10.59
CA LYS A 76 -7.40 12.59 -11.38
C LYS A 76 -7.29 12.25 -12.87
N SER A 77 -6.09 11.93 -13.35
CA SER A 77 -5.88 11.48 -14.73
C SER A 77 -6.04 9.96 -14.91
N TRP A 78 -6.32 9.20 -13.84
CA TRP A 78 -6.61 7.77 -13.95
C TRP A 78 -7.77 7.51 -14.92
N ARG A 79 -7.59 6.51 -15.78
CA ARG A 79 -8.59 6.08 -16.79
C ARG A 79 -8.93 4.59 -16.69
N GLY A 80 -8.32 3.88 -15.74
CA GLY A 80 -8.60 2.47 -15.50
C GLY A 80 -9.87 2.26 -14.69
N GLU A 81 -10.10 1.02 -14.29
CA GLU A 81 -11.20 0.64 -13.38
C GLU A 81 -11.07 1.32 -12.01
N ARG A 82 -12.19 1.56 -11.33
CA ARG A 82 -12.20 2.14 -9.97
C ARG A 82 -11.71 1.13 -8.92
N PHE A 83 -12.10 -0.14 -9.08
CA PHE A 83 -11.77 -1.22 -8.17
C PHE A 83 -11.19 -2.40 -8.92
N SER A 84 -10.12 -2.99 -8.38
CA SER A 84 -9.50 -4.18 -8.94
C SER A 84 -8.98 -5.10 -7.84
N TYR A 85 -8.45 -6.26 -8.25
CA TYR A 85 -7.82 -7.19 -7.35
C TYR A 85 -6.53 -7.75 -7.94
N ILE A 86 -5.55 -8.03 -7.08
CA ILE A 86 -4.31 -8.71 -7.46
C ILE A 86 -3.92 -9.76 -6.42
N ASP A 87 -3.42 -10.92 -6.84
CA ASP A 87 -2.84 -11.89 -5.92
C ASP A 87 -1.49 -11.42 -5.38
N ARG A 88 -1.25 -11.60 -4.08
CA ARG A 88 0.02 -11.23 -3.42
C ARG A 88 1.24 -11.74 -4.18
N VAL A 89 1.22 -13.01 -4.58
CA VAL A 89 2.34 -13.64 -5.29
C VAL A 89 2.62 -12.94 -6.62
N ALA A 90 1.58 -12.57 -7.35
CA ALA A 90 1.71 -11.82 -8.60
C ALA A 90 2.22 -10.39 -8.37
N LEU A 91 1.74 -9.72 -7.31
CA LEU A 91 2.22 -8.40 -6.91
C LEU A 91 3.73 -8.43 -6.58
N GLU A 92 4.17 -9.39 -5.77
CA GLU A 92 5.58 -9.55 -5.40
C GLU A 92 6.47 -9.89 -6.61
N ALA A 93 5.98 -10.73 -7.52
CA ALA A 93 6.70 -11.05 -8.75
C ALA A 93 6.91 -9.80 -9.62
N LYS A 94 5.86 -8.98 -9.80
CA LYS A 94 5.97 -7.69 -10.51
C LYS A 94 6.95 -6.75 -9.81
N GLY A 95 6.88 -6.65 -8.48
CA GLY A 95 7.79 -5.84 -7.67
C GLY A 95 9.26 -6.24 -7.87
N ARG A 96 9.57 -7.55 -7.78
CA ARG A 96 10.92 -8.06 -8.02
C ARG A 96 11.43 -7.74 -9.42
N ALA A 97 10.59 -7.90 -10.45
CA ALA A 97 10.94 -7.57 -11.83
C ALA A 97 11.24 -6.07 -12.00
N SER A 98 10.38 -5.20 -11.46
CA SER A 98 10.59 -3.74 -11.51
C SER A 98 11.87 -3.31 -10.79
N MET A 99 12.16 -3.89 -9.62
CA MET A 99 13.38 -3.58 -8.87
C MET A 99 14.65 -4.06 -9.57
N ALA A 100 14.61 -5.24 -10.20
CA ALA A 100 15.72 -5.74 -11.01
C ALA A 100 16.02 -4.81 -12.20
N LEU A 101 14.96 -4.32 -12.88
CA LEU A 101 15.10 -3.35 -13.96
C LEU A 101 15.67 -2.01 -13.46
N ALA A 102 15.17 -1.52 -12.32
CA ALA A 102 15.69 -0.29 -11.72
C ALA A 102 17.18 -0.43 -11.39
N GLN A 103 17.60 -1.53 -10.76
CA GLN A 103 19.01 -1.81 -10.45
C GLN A 103 19.89 -1.90 -11.69
N TYR A 104 19.39 -2.55 -12.76
CA TYR A 104 20.10 -2.61 -14.03
C TYR A 104 20.29 -1.21 -14.65
N ALA A 105 19.29 -0.33 -14.54
CA ALA A 105 19.33 1.00 -15.13
C ALA A 105 20.30 1.97 -14.42
N VAL A 106 20.61 1.76 -13.14
CA VAL A 106 21.58 2.60 -12.40
C VAL A 106 23.04 2.18 -12.53
N GLY A 107 23.34 1.00 -13.11
CA GLY A 107 24.67 0.57 -13.57
C GLY A 107 25.84 0.94 -12.66
#